data_AF-K1TEB7-F1
#
_entry.id   AF-K1TEB7-F1
#
_cell.length_a   1.000
_cell.length_b   1.000
_cell.length_c   1.000
_cell.angle_alpha   90.00
_cell.angle_beta   90.00
_cell.angle_gamma   90.00
#
_symmetry.space_group_name_H-M   'P 1'
#
loop_
_entity.id
_entity.type
_entity.pdbx_description
1 polymer ?
#
loop_
_entity_poly.entity_id
_entity_poly.type
_entity_poly.pdbx_seq_one_letter_code
_entity_poly.pdbx_strand_id
1 'polypeptide(L)'
;DGTVGKVADSLVREFTTRGGRKVYDGGGISPDIATEPQYISRFAVTLLAMGFIEDFVDEYMQEHHTDTIDNRTFSITDADYDAFVKFMEGKEVPYESETRRVLKVLKEAAENDLYSDLAQEITAIEGDLKDDTQTNLHTYRKEIAETINNDIVLRHSYQAGVIEHNLGDDTEVLRATEVLENPTEYQEITTMQTSEKK
;
A
#
# COMPACT_ATOMS: atom_id res chain seq x y z
N ASP A 1 16.70 15.10 -5.49
CA ASP A 1 16.22 14.05 -4.59
C ASP A 1 14.99 14.47 -3.78
N GLY A 2 14.61 15.77 -3.76
CA GLY A 2 13.35 16.21 -3.13
C GLY A 2 13.38 16.18 -1.60
N THR A 3 14.53 15.84 -1.01
CA THR A 3 14.70 15.78 0.44
C THR A 3 14.93 17.19 0.98
N VAL A 4 13.93 17.72 1.69
CA VAL A 4 14.11 18.91 2.52
C VAL A 4 14.91 18.50 3.75
N GLY A 5 16.16 18.96 3.85
CA GLY A 5 16.97 18.75 5.06
C GLY A 5 16.30 19.46 6.25
N LYS A 6 16.26 18.80 7.42
CA LYS A 6 15.77 19.44 8.65
C LYS A 6 16.58 20.71 8.92
N VAL A 7 15.92 21.86 8.83
CA VAL A 7 16.49 23.15 9.22
C VAL A 7 16.49 23.20 10.75
N ALA A 8 17.60 23.63 11.37
CA ALA A 8 17.64 23.81 12.82
C ALA A 8 16.56 24.80 13.27
N ASP A 9 15.87 24.54 14.38
CA ASP A 9 14.76 25.38 14.90
C ASP A 9 15.10 26.87 14.99
N SER A 10 16.39 27.22 15.18
CA SER A 10 16.87 28.60 15.23
C SER A 10 16.82 29.35 13.90
N LEU A 11 16.68 28.65 12.78
CA LEU A 11 16.59 29.19 11.43
C LEU A 11 15.17 29.13 10.85
N VAL A 12 14.24 28.51 11.57
CA VAL A 12 12.81 28.40 11.20
C VAL A 12 12.11 29.74 11.44
N ARG A 13 11.43 30.25 10.41
CA ARG A 13 10.62 31.47 10.49
C ARG A 13 9.15 31.13 10.69
N GLU A 14 8.51 31.88 11.57
CA GLU A 14 7.07 31.82 11.81
C GLU A 14 6.32 32.73 10.83
N PHE A 15 5.24 32.21 10.26
CA PHE A 15 4.28 32.93 9.44
C PHE A 15 2.87 32.73 9.99
N THR A 16 1.91 33.48 9.47
CA THR A 16 0.51 33.40 9.90
C THR A 16 -0.42 33.30 8.70
N THR A 17 -1.35 32.34 8.74
CA THR A 17 -2.40 32.22 7.72
C THR A 17 -3.41 33.36 7.86
N ARG A 18 -4.30 33.53 6.87
CA ARG A 18 -5.44 34.46 6.98
C ARG A 18 -6.31 34.18 8.22
N GLY A 19 -6.39 32.92 8.65
CA GLY A 19 -7.15 32.49 9.82
C GLY A 19 -6.44 32.69 11.17
N GLY A 20 -5.24 33.29 11.19
CA GLY A 20 -4.47 33.48 12.42
C GLY A 20 -3.62 32.28 12.84
N ARG A 21 -3.69 31.16 12.11
CA ARG A 21 -2.90 29.96 12.38
C ARG A 21 -1.42 30.23 12.14
N LYS A 22 -0.58 29.85 13.10
CA LYS A 22 0.89 29.89 12.95
C LYS A 22 1.37 28.73 12.10
N VAL A 23 2.27 29.01 11.16
CA VAL A 23 2.92 28.01 10.31
C VAL A 23 4.42 28.32 10.24
N TYR A 24 5.23 27.32 9.92
CA TYR A 24 6.68 27.39 9.99
C TYR A 24 7.31 26.96 8.66
N ASP A 25 8.41 27.60 8.26
CA ASP A 25 9.19 27.15 7.11
C ASP A 25 10.24 26.08 7.49
N GLY A 26 10.95 25.53 6.49
CA GLY A 26 12.16 24.71 6.73
C GLY A 26 11.96 23.21 7.00
N GLY A 27 10.74 22.67 6.94
CA GLY A 27 10.45 21.25 7.27
C GLY A 27 9.57 20.47 6.30
N GLY A 28 9.13 21.07 5.18
CA GLY A 28 8.11 20.50 4.29
C GLY A 28 6.68 20.84 4.74
N ILE A 29 5.67 20.17 4.16
CA ILE A 29 4.26 20.32 4.55
C ILE A 29 3.92 19.19 5.53
N SER A 30 3.74 19.51 6.81
CA SER A 30 3.16 18.59 7.78
C SER A 30 1.64 18.59 7.67
N PRO A 31 0.99 17.42 7.62
CA PRO A 31 -0.47 17.37 7.57
C PRO A 31 -1.07 17.76 8.93
N ASP A 32 -2.23 18.40 8.90
CA ASP A 32 -3.02 18.70 10.10
C ASP A 32 -3.69 17.44 10.66
N ILE A 33 -4.01 16.49 9.79
CA ILE A 33 -4.51 15.16 10.13
C ILE A 33 -3.62 14.15 9.40
N ALA A 34 -2.90 13.33 10.15
CA ALA A 34 -2.16 12.22 9.57
C ALA A 34 -3.12 11.04 9.33
N THR A 35 -3.11 10.50 8.12
CA THR A 35 -3.67 9.18 7.81
C THR A 35 -2.57 8.14 7.89
N GLU A 36 -2.94 6.92 8.28
CA GLU A 36 -1.99 5.80 8.25
C GLU A 36 -1.69 5.44 6.80
N PRO A 37 -0.41 5.35 6.39
CA PRO A 37 -0.07 5.00 5.03
C PRO A 37 -0.58 3.59 4.70
N GLN A 38 -1.27 3.44 3.59
CA GLN A 38 -1.61 2.12 3.05
C GLN A 38 -0.43 1.59 2.24
N TYR A 39 0.08 0.41 2.62
CA TYR A 39 1.15 -0.26 1.91
C TYR A 39 0.62 -1.47 1.17
N ILE A 40 0.89 -1.53 -0.13
CA ILE A 40 0.78 -2.77 -0.90
C ILE A 40 1.90 -3.73 -0.46
N SER A 41 1.55 -5.00 -0.24
CA SER A 41 2.51 -6.02 0.16
C SER A 41 3.59 -6.20 -0.91
N ARG A 42 4.81 -6.50 -0.46
CA ARG A 42 5.92 -6.84 -1.38
C ARG A 42 5.53 -8.00 -2.31
N PHE A 43 4.69 -8.92 -1.86
CA PHE A 43 4.20 -10.04 -2.67
C PHE A 43 3.33 -9.54 -3.84
N ALA A 44 2.30 -8.75 -3.58
CA ALA A 44 1.45 -8.19 -4.64
C ALA A 44 2.26 -7.30 -5.62
N VAL A 45 3.21 -6.52 -5.11
CA VAL A 45 4.16 -5.77 -5.96
C VAL A 45 5.01 -6.70 -6.84
N THR A 46 5.45 -7.85 -6.32
CA THR A 46 6.18 -8.84 -7.13
C THR A 46 5.30 -9.41 -8.23
N LEU A 47 4.03 -9.74 -7.96
CA LEU A 47 3.09 -10.24 -8.98
C LEU A 47 2.88 -9.22 -10.10
N LEU A 48 2.70 -7.95 -9.74
CA LEU A 48 2.60 -6.85 -10.70
C LEU A 48 3.89 -6.68 -11.51
N ALA A 49 5.05 -6.63 -10.85
CA ALA A 49 6.33 -6.44 -11.52
C ALA A 49 6.71 -7.59 -12.46
N MET A 50 6.20 -8.80 -12.20
CA MET A 50 6.37 -9.95 -13.09
C MET A 50 5.37 -9.99 -14.24
N GLY A 51 4.37 -9.12 -14.25
CA GLY A 51 3.30 -9.08 -15.25
C GLY A 51 2.24 -10.16 -15.09
N PHE A 52 2.24 -10.93 -14.00
CA PHE A 52 1.26 -12.01 -13.83
C PHE A 52 -0.18 -11.51 -13.68
N ILE A 53 -0.36 -10.33 -13.09
CA ILE A 53 -1.69 -9.70 -13.01
C ILE A 53 -2.14 -9.28 -14.41
N GLU A 54 -1.27 -8.64 -15.17
CA GLU A 54 -1.56 -8.14 -16.51
C GLU A 54 -1.85 -9.29 -17.49
N ASP A 55 -1.07 -10.38 -17.43
CA ASP A 55 -1.28 -11.60 -18.22
C ASP A 55 -2.65 -12.25 -17.92
N PHE A 56 -3.04 -12.33 -16.64
CA PHE A 56 -4.35 -12.85 -16.27
C PHE A 56 -5.47 -11.94 -16.79
N VAL A 57 -5.30 -10.63 -16.65
CA VAL A 57 -6.29 -9.67 -17.14
C VAL A 57 -6.37 -9.68 -18.67
N ASP A 58 -5.28 -9.94 -19.40
CA ASP A 58 -5.32 -10.17 -20.85
C ASP A 58 -6.27 -11.32 -21.22
N GLU A 59 -6.21 -12.44 -20.49
CA GLU A 59 -7.12 -13.59 -20.68
C GLU A 59 -8.55 -13.23 -20.28
N TYR A 60 -8.74 -12.60 -19.12
CA TYR A 60 -10.05 -12.14 -18.64
C TYR A 60 -10.75 -11.23 -19.67
N MET A 61 -10.03 -10.25 -20.22
CA MET A 61 -10.58 -9.30 -21.17
C MET A 61 -10.92 -9.93 -22.52
N GLN A 62 -10.28 -11.04 -22.90
CA GLN A 62 -10.69 -11.79 -24.10
C GLN A 62 -12.05 -12.48 -23.89
N GLU A 63 -12.28 -13.04 -22.71
CA GLU A 63 -13.54 -13.68 -22.35
C GLU A 63 -14.67 -12.64 -22.15
N HIS A 64 -14.33 -11.48 -21.60
CA HIS A 64 -15.25 -10.40 -21.22
C HIS A 64 -15.27 -9.21 -22.20
N HIS A 65 -14.78 -9.36 -23.43
CA HIS A 65 -14.57 -8.26 -24.38
C HIS A 65 -15.84 -7.46 -24.77
N THR A 66 -17.03 -8.00 -24.55
CA THR A 66 -18.31 -7.32 -24.81
C THR A 66 -18.91 -6.63 -23.59
N ASP A 67 -18.33 -6.85 -22.41
CA ASP A 67 -18.91 -6.39 -21.16
C ASP A 67 -18.70 -4.88 -20.97
N THR A 68 -19.65 -4.25 -20.30
CA THR A 68 -19.56 -2.87 -19.86
C THR A 68 -19.44 -2.84 -18.35
N ILE A 69 -18.52 -2.05 -17.82
CA ILE A 69 -18.32 -1.90 -16.39
C ILE A 69 -18.82 -0.53 -15.89
N ASP A 70 -19.27 -0.47 -14.65
CA ASP A 70 -19.42 0.77 -13.91
C ASP A 70 -18.18 0.95 -13.03
N ASN A 71 -17.34 1.94 -13.34
CA ASN A 71 -16.08 2.18 -12.65
C ASN A 71 -16.26 2.27 -11.13
N ARG A 72 -17.38 2.80 -10.62
CA ARG A 72 -17.56 3.03 -9.18
C ARG A 72 -17.89 1.75 -8.41
N THR A 73 -18.40 0.73 -9.09
CA THR A 73 -18.96 -0.46 -8.45
C THR A 73 -18.35 -1.76 -8.97
N PHE A 74 -17.55 -1.70 -10.03
CA PHE A 74 -16.88 -2.86 -10.59
C PHE A 74 -15.99 -3.55 -9.56
N SER A 75 -16.09 -4.87 -9.51
CA SER A 75 -15.14 -5.72 -8.80
C SER A 75 -15.18 -7.10 -9.42
N ILE A 76 -14.03 -7.74 -9.51
CA ILE A 76 -13.96 -9.18 -9.80
C ILE A 76 -14.74 -9.96 -8.74
N THR A 77 -15.33 -11.07 -9.18
CA THR A 77 -16.04 -11.99 -8.31
C THR A 77 -15.09 -12.94 -7.58
N ASP A 78 -15.61 -13.69 -6.60
CA ASP A 78 -14.83 -14.76 -5.97
C ASP A 78 -14.38 -15.82 -6.98
N ALA A 79 -15.21 -16.12 -8.00
CA ALA A 79 -14.87 -17.08 -9.04
C ALA A 79 -13.74 -16.59 -9.96
N ASP A 80 -13.71 -15.30 -10.29
CA ASP A 80 -12.63 -14.70 -11.05
C ASP A 80 -11.31 -14.74 -10.27
N TYR A 81 -11.37 -14.49 -8.96
CA TYR A 81 -10.20 -14.60 -8.09
C TYR A 81 -9.70 -16.05 -7.99
N ASP A 82 -10.60 -17.03 -7.86
CA ASP A 82 -10.23 -18.45 -7.86
C ASP A 82 -9.59 -18.86 -9.20
N ALA A 83 -10.04 -18.27 -10.31
CA ALA A 83 -9.40 -18.45 -11.61
C ALA A 83 -7.98 -17.85 -11.64
N PHE A 84 -7.76 -16.68 -11.03
CA PHE A 84 -6.43 -16.12 -10.86
C PHE A 84 -5.51 -17.00 -10.00
N VAL A 85 -6.00 -17.54 -8.88
CA VAL A 85 -5.24 -18.47 -8.02
C VAL A 85 -4.82 -19.70 -8.81
N LYS A 86 -5.72 -20.24 -9.63
CA LYS A 86 -5.43 -21.37 -10.51
C LYS A 86 -4.42 -20.99 -11.61
N PHE A 87 -4.55 -19.81 -12.21
CA PHE A 87 -3.60 -19.30 -13.20
C PHE A 87 -2.18 -19.20 -12.62
N MET A 88 -2.06 -18.93 -11.32
CA MET A 88 -0.78 -18.87 -10.60
C MET A 88 -0.17 -20.23 -10.26
N GLU A 89 -0.90 -21.35 -10.44
CA GLU A 89 -0.36 -22.68 -10.16
C GLU A 89 0.88 -22.99 -11.01
N GLY A 90 1.95 -23.42 -10.36
CA GLY A 90 3.22 -23.75 -11.03
C GLY A 90 4.06 -22.55 -11.46
N LYS A 91 3.59 -21.31 -11.26
CA LYS A 91 4.40 -20.10 -11.50
C LYS A 91 5.37 -19.86 -10.33
N GLU A 92 6.63 -19.62 -10.66
CA GLU A 92 7.63 -19.24 -9.66
C GLU A 92 7.52 -17.74 -9.37
N VAL A 93 7.30 -17.39 -8.10
CA VAL A 93 7.29 -16.01 -7.63
C VAL A 93 8.55 -15.81 -6.78
N PRO A 94 9.53 -14.98 -7.20
CA PRO A 94 10.75 -14.71 -6.46
C PRO A 94 10.47 -13.73 -5.32
N TYR A 95 9.64 -14.17 -4.38
CA TYR A 95 9.26 -13.44 -3.19
C TYR A 95 9.96 -14.01 -1.96
N GLU A 96 10.43 -13.10 -1.10
CA GLU A 96 10.93 -13.43 0.22
C GLU A 96 10.36 -12.42 1.22
N SER A 97 9.69 -12.94 2.25
CA SER A 97 9.15 -12.12 3.33
C SER A 97 10.25 -11.40 4.10
N GLU A 98 9.93 -10.22 4.66
CA GLU A 98 10.89 -9.50 5.52
C GLU A 98 11.29 -10.34 6.74
N THR A 99 10.35 -11.11 7.30
CA THR A 99 10.63 -12.03 8.41
C THR A 99 11.70 -13.03 8.02
N ARG A 100 11.57 -13.69 6.86
CA ARG A 100 12.59 -14.64 6.38
C ARG A 100 13.94 -13.97 6.15
N ARG A 101 13.94 -12.78 5.55
CA ARG A 101 15.16 -11.98 5.34
C ARG A 101 15.86 -11.66 6.66
N VAL A 102 15.12 -11.26 7.69
CA VAL A 102 15.66 -10.95 9.03
C VAL A 102 16.16 -12.20 9.73
N LEU A 103 15.43 -13.33 9.65
CA LEU A 103 15.87 -14.60 10.25
C LEU A 103 17.18 -15.09 9.63
N LYS A 104 17.35 -14.95 8.31
CA LYS A 104 18.62 -15.29 7.64
C LYS A 104 19.80 -14.47 8.18
N VAL A 105 19.63 -13.16 8.28
CA VAL A 105 20.67 -12.26 8.84
C VAL A 105 20.98 -12.62 10.29
N LEU A 106 19.96 -12.90 11.10
CA LEU A 106 20.14 -13.27 12.50
C LEU A 106 20.85 -14.62 12.63
N LYS A 107 20.52 -15.59 11.78
CA LYS A 107 21.19 -16.89 11.72
C LYS A 107 22.67 -16.74 11.38
N GLU A 108 23.00 -15.98 10.34
CA GLU A 108 24.38 -15.73 9.94
C GLU A 108 25.19 -15.05 11.06
N ALA A 109 24.59 -14.09 11.79
CA ALA A 109 25.23 -13.48 12.95
C ALA A 109 25.48 -14.49 14.08
N ALA A 110 24.50 -15.33 14.40
CA ALA A 110 24.63 -16.37 15.42
C ALA A 110 25.73 -17.39 15.07
N GLU A 111 25.82 -17.81 13.81
CA GLU A 111 26.87 -18.72 13.33
C GLU A 111 28.26 -18.09 13.44
N ASN A 112 28.41 -16.81 13.06
CA ASN A 112 29.68 -16.07 13.15
C ASN A 112 30.16 -15.90 14.60
N ASP A 113 29.24 -15.67 15.54
CA ASP A 113 29.53 -15.53 16.97
C ASP A 113 29.63 -16.88 17.70
N LEU A 114 29.58 -18.01 16.97
CA LEU A 114 29.69 -19.38 17.47
C LEU A 114 28.53 -19.83 18.38
N TYR A 115 27.34 -19.25 18.23
CA TYR A 115 26.10 -19.66 18.90
C TYR A 115 25.35 -20.74 18.11
N SER A 116 25.91 -21.95 18.03
CA SER A 116 25.35 -23.05 17.21
C SER A 116 23.93 -23.45 17.57
N ASP A 117 23.60 -23.48 18.87
CA ASP A 117 22.28 -23.90 19.34
C ASP A 117 21.21 -22.89 18.93
N LEU A 118 21.52 -21.59 19.04
CA LEU A 118 20.66 -20.50 18.60
C LEU A 118 20.45 -20.53 17.07
N ALA A 119 21.49 -20.81 16.29
CA ALA A 119 21.37 -20.94 14.82
C ALA A 119 20.45 -22.10 14.41
N GLN A 120 20.46 -23.20 15.17
CA GLN A 120 19.54 -24.32 14.97
C GLN A 120 18.10 -23.94 15.30
N GLU A 121 17.87 -23.24 16.43
CA GLU A 121 16.54 -22.73 16.79
C GLU A 121 15.97 -21.77 15.74
N ILE A 122 16.79 -20.84 15.23
CA ILE A 122 16.38 -19.93 14.16
C ILE A 122 16.00 -20.68 12.88
N THR A 123 16.75 -21.74 12.53
CA THR A 123 16.44 -22.58 11.36
C THR A 123 15.10 -23.31 11.54
N ALA A 124 14.79 -23.76 12.75
CA ALA A 124 13.49 -24.37 13.05
C ALA A 124 12.36 -23.35 12.89
N ILE A 125 12.52 -22.13 13.43
CA ILE A 125 11.54 -21.04 13.29
C ILE A 125 11.34 -20.67 11.81
N GLU A 126 12.42 -20.61 11.03
CA GLU A 126 12.34 -20.34 9.59
C GLU A 126 11.56 -21.42 8.83
N GLY A 127 11.68 -22.69 9.24
CA GLY A 127 10.96 -23.82 8.65
C GLY A 127 9.44 -23.79 8.92
N ASP A 128 9.01 -23.11 9.98
CA ASP A 128 7.60 -22.95 10.33
C ASP A 128 6.90 -21.82 9.54
N LEU A 129 7.67 -20.96 8.86
CA LEU A 129 7.12 -19.88 8.04
C LEU A 129 6.40 -20.45 6.81
N LYS A 130 5.11 -20.13 6.71
CA LYS A 130 4.26 -20.42 5.54
C LYS A 130 4.07 -19.17 4.72
N ASP A 131 5.08 -18.83 3.93
CA ASP A 131 5.09 -17.69 3.01
C ASP A 131 5.21 -18.14 1.55
N ASP A 132 4.73 -19.35 1.24
CA ASP A 132 4.64 -19.85 -0.13
C ASP A 132 3.59 -19.08 -0.95
N THR A 133 3.69 -19.19 -2.29
CA THR A 133 2.80 -18.48 -3.23
C THR A 133 1.33 -18.69 -2.91
N GLN A 134 0.88 -19.92 -2.62
CA GLN A 134 -0.53 -20.20 -2.37
C GLN A 134 -1.01 -19.55 -1.07
N THR A 135 -0.22 -19.67 0.00
CA THR A 135 -0.55 -19.00 1.27
C THR A 135 -0.61 -17.48 1.10
N ASN A 136 0.30 -16.89 0.33
CA ASN A 136 0.33 -15.44 0.11
C ASN A 136 -0.79 -14.95 -0.82
N LEU A 137 -1.19 -15.72 -1.83
CA LEU A 137 -2.36 -15.42 -2.66
C LEU A 137 -3.64 -15.33 -1.81
N HIS A 138 -3.78 -16.15 -0.77
CA HIS A 138 -4.90 -16.02 0.16
C HIS A 138 -4.71 -14.85 1.15
N THR A 139 -3.52 -14.70 1.69
CA THR A 139 -3.20 -13.68 2.71
C THR A 139 -3.39 -12.25 2.16
N TYR A 140 -2.90 -12.00 0.94
CA TYR A 140 -2.93 -10.69 0.31
C TYR A 140 -4.06 -10.53 -0.71
N ARG A 141 -5.12 -11.35 -0.59
CA ARG A 141 -6.23 -11.38 -1.55
C ARG A 141 -6.81 -10.01 -1.87
N LYS A 142 -7.03 -9.19 -0.84
CA LYS A 142 -7.63 -7.86 -1.01
C LYS A 142 -6.79 -6.99 -1.95
N GLU A 143 -5.49 -6.89 -1.69
CA GLU A 143 -4.57 -6.06 -2.46
C GLU A 143 -4.42 -6.56 -3.91
N ILE A 144 -4.37 -7.88 -4.09
CA ILE A 144 -4.27 -8.52 -5.41
C ILE A 144 -5.55 -8.27 -6.20
N ALA A 145 -6.72 -8.45 -5.60
CA ALA A 145 -8.01 -8.19 -6.23
C ALA A 145 -8.17 -6.71 -6.61
N GLU A 146 -7.76 -5.78 -5.75
CA GLU A 146 -7.74 -4.34 -6.06
C GLU A 146 -6.83 -4.03 -7.25
N THR A 147 -5.67 -4.70 -7.34
CA THR A 147 -4.76 -4.52 -8.48
C THR A 147 -5.34 -5.07 -9.78
N ILE A 148 -5.99 -6.24 -9.73
CA ILE A 148 -6.72 -6.82 -10.88
C ILE A 148 -7.87 -5.90 -11.30
N ASN A 149 -8.69 -5.42 -10.36
CA ASN A 149 -9.78 -4.48 -10.61
C ASN A 149 -9.27 -3.22 -11.31
N ASN A 150 -8.18 -2.65 -10.80
CA ASN A 150 -7.57 -1.46 -11.37
C ASN A 150 -7.07 -1.68 -12.81
N ASP A 151 -6.45 -2.83 -13.12
CA ASP A 151 -6.00 -3.13 -14.48
C ASP A 151 -7.18 -3.34 -15.45
N ILE A 152 -8.25 -4.02 -15.01
CA ILE A 152 -9.48 -4.16 -15.82
C ILE A 152 -10.11 -2.78 -16.07
N VAL A 153 -10.29 -1.97 -15.03
CA VAL A 153 -10.84 -0.62 -15.15
C VAL A 153 -9.97 0.25 -16.05
N LEU A 154 -8.65 0.14 -15.95
CA LEU A 154 -7.71 0.85 -16.82
C LEU A 154 -7.94 0.54 -18.30
N ARG A 155 -8.25 -0.72 -18.64
CA ARG A 155 -8.48 -1.15 -20.03
C ARG A 155 -9.83 -0.68 -20.58
N HIS A 156 -10.84 -0.50 -19.73
CA HIS A 156 -12.14 0.02 -20.13
C HIS A 156 -12.21 1.55 -20.18
N SER A 157 -11.63 2.22 -19.18
CA SER A 157 -11.91 3.61 -18.85
C SER A 157 -10.65 4.47 -18.68
N TYR A 158 -9.48 3.89 -18.97
CA TYR A 158 -8.16 4.53 -18.82
C TYR A 158 -7.93 5.05 -17.39
N GLN A 159 -6.88 5.85 -17.21
CA GLN A 159 -6.49 6.38 -15.91
C GLN A 159 -7.61 7.13 -15.19
N ALA A 160 -8.48 7.83 -15.93
CA ALA A 160 -9.60 8.55 -15.34
C ALA A 160 -10.61 7.61 -14.67
N GLY A 161 -10.87 6.44 -15.26
CA GLY A 161 -11.71 5.42 -14.65
C GLY A 161 -11.09 4.80 -13.41
N VAL A 162 -9.77 4.55 -13.43
CA VAL A 162 -9.04 4.02 -12.25
C VAL A 162 -9.11 5.02 -11.09
N ILE A 163 -8.96 6.31 -11.37
CA ILE A 163 -9.15 7.36 -10.35
C ILE A 163 -10.58 7.30 -9.81
N GLU A 164 -11.59 7.30 -10.69
CA GLU A 164 -13.00 7.23 -10.27
C GLU A 164 -13.30 5.99 -9.42
N HIS A 165 -12.74 4.84 -9.76
CA HIS A 165 -12.90 3.58 -9.04
C HIS A 165 -12.36 3.67 -7.60
N ASN A 166 -11.14 4.18 -7.45
CA ASN A 166 -10.47 4.20 -6.15
C ASN A 166 -11.00 5.28 -5.19
N LEU A 167 -11.66 6.34 -5.70
CA LEU A 167 -12.18 7.43 -4.86
C LEU A 167 -13.21 6.99 -3.81
N GLY A 168 -13.94 5.89 -4.04
CA GLY A 168 -15.02 5.45 -3.15
C GLY A 168 -14.55 4.99 -1.77
N ASP A 169 -13.43 4.27 -1.73
CA ASP A 169 -12.87 3.65 -0.51
C ASP A 169 -11.54 4.30 -0.08
N ASP A 170 -11.13 5.39 -0.74
CA ASP A 170 -9.91 6.14 -0.43
C ASP A 170 -10.05 6.80 0.96
N THR A 171 -9.18 6.39 1.88
CA THR A 171 -9.24 6.82 3.29
C THR A 171 -9.03 8.31 3.46
N GLU A 172 -8.19 8.92 2.62
CA GLU A 172 -7.89 10.34 2.63
C GLU A 172 -9.07 11.15 2.10
N VAL A 173 -9.74 10.67 1.05
CA VAL A 173 -10.95 11.28 0.49
C VAL A 173 -12.11 11.20 1.46
N LEU A 174 -12.32 10.04 2.08
CA LEU A 174 -13.33 9.85 3.12
C LEU A 174 -13.06 10.78 4.30
N ARG A 175 -11.82 10.82 4.78
CA ARG A 175 -11.45 11.70 5.90
C ARG A 175 -11.59 13.18 5.55
N ALA A 176 -11.23 13.58 4.33
CA ALA A 176 -11.42 14.94 3.86
C ALA A 176 -12.91 15.32 3.81
N THR A 177 -13.77 14.40 3.39
CA THR A 177 -15.23 14.59 3.34
C THR A 177 -15.79 14.79 4.75
N GLU A 178 -15.42 13.93 5.70
CA GLU A 178 -15.82 14.09 7.12
C GLU A 178 -15.46 15.47 7.69
N VAL A 179 -14.24 15.93 7.42
CA VAL A 179 -13.76 17.25 7.90
C VAL A 179 -14.55 18.39 7.27
N LEU A 180 -14.84 18.30 5.97
CA LEU A 180 -15.62 19.33 5.27
C LEU A 180 -17.08 19.38 5.74
N GLU A 181 -17.64 18.24 6.16
CA GLU A 181 -18.98 18.13 6.72
C GLU A 181 -19.06 18.53 8.20
N ASN A 182 -17.92 18.75 8.86
CA ASN A 182 -17.80 19.19 10.24
C ASN A 182 -17.25 20.63 10.34
N PRO A 183 -18.12 21.66 10.32
CA PRO A 183 -17.67 23.06 10.34
C PRO A 183 -16.80 23.43 11.54
N THR A 184 -17.02 22.77 12.69
CA THR A 184 -16.23 23.01 13.90
C THR A 184 -14.80 22.52 13.71
N GLU A 185 -14.62 21.27 13.30
CA GLU A 185 -13.30 20.69 13.06
C GLU A 185 -12.57 21.41 11.90
N TYR A 186 -13.27 21.74 10.82
CA TYR A 186 -12.72 22.53 9.72
C TYR A 186 -12.22 23.90 10.20
N GLN A 187 -13.01 24.60 11.03
CA GLN A 187 -12.61 25.88 11.59
C GLN A 187 -11.39 25.74 12.51
N GLU A 188 -11.37 24.71 13.36
CA GLU A 188 -10.24 24.43 14.26
C GLU A 188 -8.95 24.20 13.46
N ILE A 189 -8.96 23.33 12.45
CA ILE A 189 -7.79 23.03 11.59
C ILE A 189 -7.28 24.28 10.86
N THR A 190 -8.18 25.16 10.41
CA THR A 190 -7.79 26.33 9.60
C THR A 190 -7.38 27.55 10.42
N THR A 191 -7.71 27.59 11.72
CA THR A 191 -7.46 28.76 12.60
C THR A 191 -6.51 28.48 13.76
N MET A 192 -6.38 27.22 14.20
CA MET A 192 -5.50 26.80 15.29
C MET A 192 -4.40 25.88 14.78
N GLN A 193 -3.24 25.91 15.43
CA GLN A 193 -2.20 24.91 15.20
C GLN A 193 -2.46 23.72 16.13
N THR A 194 -2.98 22.63 15.57
CA THR A 194 -3.25 21.36 16.29
C THR A 194 -2.16 20.31 16.10
N SER A 195 -1.27 20.49 15.11
CA SER A 195 -0.14 19.58 14.84
C SER A 195 1.07 19.85 15.73
N GLU A 196 1.68 18.78 16.26
CA GLU A 196 2.90 18.86 17.07
C GLU A 196 4.08 19.44 16.27
N LYS A 197 4.90 20.28 16.92
CA LYS A 197 6.20 20.70 16.38
C LYS A 197 7.13 19.47 16.30
N LYS A 198 7.62 19.14 15.11
CA LYS A 198 8.62 18.09 14.85
C LYS A 198 10.05 18.63 14.80
#